data_AF-A0A846T9U1-F1
#
_entry.id   AF-A0A846T9U1-F1
#
_cell.length_a   1.000
_cell.length_b   1.000
_cell.length_c   1.000
_cell.angle_alpha   90.00
_cell.angle_beta   90.00
_cell.angle_gamma   90.00
#
_symmetry.space_group_name_H-M   'P 1'
#
loop_
_entity.id
_entity.type
_entity.pdbx_description
1 polymer ?
#
loop_
_entity_poly.entity_id
_entity_poly.type
_entity_poly.pdbx_seq_one_letter_code
_entity_poly.pdbx_strand_id
1 'polypeptide(L)'
;MEDLVTEDNQPVDNILSEKQQRLLTEPLYGSWSGPDQEGTPGYCRFMALANVGLFYALRQPPLVSDMMLALDVPGLGPDLSQKVNRSYFIWVQDGKPPTVVVEVVSNREGGEDSLKLRKYAEIGVRYYVIFDPWRLLSERTLRIYQLAGAGQGYIEQIGGILDAVGLGLSLWQGEYEGADALWLRWSDRNGRLIPTGAEQAEQERQRAEQESQRANEAEQRAERLAVRLREQVGLGRTSLKL
;
A
#
# COMPACT_ATOMS: atom_id res chain seq x y z
N MET A 1 -13.57 -16.58 24.85
CA MET A 1 -13.28 -15.39 24.02
C MET A 1 -13.33 -14.09 24.84
N GLU A 2 -13.81 -14.12 26.09
CA GLU A 2 -13.98 -12.93 26.92
C GLU A 2 -12.68 -12.37 27.52
N ASP A 3 -11.59 -13.16 27.60
CA ASP A 3 -10.33 -12.79 28.26
C ASP A 3 -9.23 -12.22 27.34
N LEU A 4 -9.51 -11.96 26.06
CA LEU A 4 -8.51 -11.40 25.13
C LEU A 4 -8.46 -9.87 25.27
N VAL A 5 -7.33 -9.35 25.75
CA VAL A 5 -7.02 -7.91 25.75
C VAL A 5 -6.67 -7.51 24.31
N THR A 6 -7.50 -6.66 23.69
CA THR A 6 -7.36 -6.22 22.28
C THR A 6 -6.78 -4.82 22.13
N GLU A 7 -6.52 -4.11 23.22
CA GLU A 7 -6.04 -2.73 23.26
C GLU A 7 -4.84 -2.67 24.22
N ASP A 8 -3.66 -2.26 23.75
CA ASP A 8 -2.42 -2.22 24.53
C ASP A 8 -1.94 -0.77 24.70
N ASN A 9 -1.71 -0.33 25.95
CA ASN A 9 -1.25 1.02 26.30
C ASN A 9 0.29 1.13 26.19
N GLN A 10 0.85 0.75 25.04
CA GLN A 10 2.28 0.85 24.76
C GLN A 10 2.73 2.30 24.45
N PRO A 11 4.05 2.62 24.54
CA PRO A 11 4.54 3.98 24.30
C PRO A 11 4.08 4.51 22.95
N VAL A 12 3.65 5.77 22.93
CA VAL A 12 3.15 6.42 21.72
C VAL A 12 4.20 6.41 20.60
N ASP A 13 3.78 5.97 19.42
CA ASP A 13 4.56 6.03 18.19
C ASP A 13 5.05 7.47 17.93
N ASN A 14 6.21 7.61 17.31
CA ASN A 14 6.66 8.91 16.84
C ASN A 14 5.93 9.31 15.55
N ILE A 15 6.01 10.60 15.19
CA ILE A 15 5.32 11.17 14.01
C ILE A 15 5.73 10.47 12.70
N LEU A 16 6.99 10.03 12.58
CA LEU A 16 7.44 9.31 11.38
C LEU A 16 6.77 7.95 11.30
N SER A 17 6.76 7.16 12.37
CA SER A 17 6.11 5.84 12.41
C SER A 17 4.63 5.97 12.06
N GLU A 18 3.93 6.90 12.70
CA GLU A 18 2.50 7.13 12.49
C GLU A 18 2.16 7.52 11.03
N LYS A 19 2.95 8.39 10.40
CA LYS A 19 2.82 8.71 8.96
C LYS A 19 3.20 7.54 8.06
N GLN A 20 4.25 6.81 8.43
CA GLN A 20 4.73 5.65 7.67
C GLN A 20 3.69 4.54 7.62
N GLN A 21 2.94 4.33 8.71
CA GLN A 21 1.81 3.40 8.77
C GLN A 21 0.70 3.76 7.75
N ARG A 22 0.34 5.04 7.63
CA ARG A 22 -0.59 5.50 6.58
C ARG A 22 -0.03 5.33 5.17
N LEU A 23 1.24 5.70 4.97
CA LEU A 23 1.90 5.61 3.66
C LEU A 23 2.04 4.15 3.16
N LEU A 24 2.01 3.17 4.07
CA LEU A 24 2.02 1.75 3.71
C LEU A 24 0.62 1.16 3.50
N THR A 25 -0.46 1.84 3.91
CA THR A 25 -1.83 1.31 3.82
C THR A 25 -2.65 2.04 2.77
N GLU A 26 -2.68 3.37 2.80
CA GLU A 26 -3.51 4.19 1.91
C GLU A 26 -3.23 3.96 0.41
N PRO A 27 -1.97 3.91 -0.07
CA PRO A 27 -1.70 3.69 -1.49
C PRO A 27 -2.18 2.35 -2.01
N LEU A 28 -2.25 1.32 -1.15
CA LEU A 28 -2.76 0.02 -1.55
C LEU A 28 -4.27 0.07 -1.82
N TYR A 29 -5.03 0.81 -1.01
CA TYR A 29 -6.47 0.97 -1.23
C TYR A 29 -6.82 1.97 -2.33
N GLY A 30 -5.98 2.98 -2.57
CA GLY A 30 -6.19 3.99 -3.61
C GLY A 30 -5.72 3.59 -5.00
N SER A 31 -4.65 2.81 -5.09
CA SER A 31 -3.88 2.68 -6.34
C SER A 31 -3.41 1.27 -6.68
N TRP A 32 -3.78 0.25 -5.89
CA TRP A 32 -3.45 -1.14 -6.17
C TRP A 32 -4.69 -2.03 -6.26
N SER A 33 -4.83 -2.76 -7.36
CA SER A 33 -5.98 -3.65 -7.60
C SER A 33 -5.87 -5.02 -6.90
N GLY A 34 -4.87 -5.21 -6.06
CA GLY A 34 -4.52 -6.49 -5.45
C GLY A 34 -3.65 -7.39 -6.35
N PRO A 35 -3.34 -8.61 -5.90
CA PRO A 35 -2.45 -9.53 -6.60
C PRO A 35 -3.07 -10.03 -7.93
N ASP A 36 -2.24 -10.24 -8.95
CA ASP A 36 -2.70 -10.65 -10.31
C ASP A 36 -3.45 -11.99 -10.35
N GLN A 37 -3.21 -12.86 -9.36
CA GLN A 37 -3.84 -14.18 -9.30
C GLN A 37 -5.34 -14.07 -8.96
N GLU A 38 -6.15 -14.94 -9.56
CA GLU A 38 -7.54 -15.10 -9.14
C GLU A 38 -7.57 -15.61 -7.69
N GLY A 39 -8.32 -14.88 -6.85
CA GLY A 39 -8.50 -15.22 -5.45
C GLY A 39 -9.58 -16.29 -5.25
N THR A 40 -9.70 -16.73 -4.00
CA THR A 40 -10.76 -17.62 -3.55
C THR A 40 -12.11 -16.91 -3.68
N PRO A 41 -13.15 -17.51 -4.29
CA PRO A 41 -14.47 -16.90 -4.38
C PRO A 41 -15.03 -16.50 -3.01
N GLY A 42 -15.45 -15.25 -2.89
CA GLY A 42 -15.97 -14.68 -1.63
C GLY A 42 -14.89 -14.18 -0.66
N TYR A 43 -13.60 -14.34 -0.98
CA TYR A 43 -12.51 -13.79 -0.17
C TYR A 43 -12.16 -12.38 -0.64
N CYS A 44 -11.67 -11.58 0.29
CA CYS A 44 -11.05 -10.31 0.00
C CYS A 44 -9.68 -10.53 -0.67
N ARG A 45 -9.43 -9.84 -1.78
CA ARG A 45 -8.16 -9.96 -2.55
C ARG A 45 -6.95 -9.60 -1.69
N PHE A 46 -7.08 -8.56 -0.87
CA PHE A 46 -6.08 -8.19 0.12
C PHE A 46 -6.71 -7.40 1.27
N MET A 47 -6.02 -7.38 2.41
CA MET A 47 -6.32 -6.52 3.54
C MET A 47 -5.01 -5.90 4.03
N ALA A 48 -4.94 -4.57 3.99
CA ALA A 48 -3.84 -3.80 4.57
C ALA A 48 -4.32 -3.17 5.89
N LEU A 49 -3.61 -3.42 6.97
CA LEU A 49 -3.92 -2.91 8.31
C LEU A 49 -2.69 -2.23 8.91
N ALA A 50 -2.91 -1.15 9.66
CA ALA A 50 -1.87 -0.44 10.39
C ALA A 50 -2.16 -0.48 11.88
N ASN A 51 -1.15 -0.78 12.69
CA ASN A 51 -1.24 -0.81 14.15
C ASN A 51 -2.42 -1.66 14.67
N VAL A 52 -2.56 -2.88 14.14
CA VAL A 52 -3.60 -3.85 14.55
C VAL A 52 -2.97 -5.09 15.14
N GLY A 53 -3.54 -5.60 16.24
CA GLY A 53 -3.09 -6.83 16.88
C GLY A 53 -3.29 -8.08 16.01
N LEU A 54 -2.23 -8.87 15.87
CA LEU A 54 -2.20 -10.21 15.30
C LEU A 54 -2.34 -11.25 16.43
N PHE A 55 -3.48 -11.91 16.47
CA PHE A 55 -3.78 -13.01 17.37
C PHE A 55 -3.57 -14.35 16.66
N TYR A 56 -2.49 -15.02 17.06
CA TYR A 56 -2.07 -16.30 16.46
C TYR A 56 -2.34 -17.51 17.37
N ALA A 57 -2.64 -17.29 18.65
CA ALA A 57 -3.04 -18.33 19.60
C ALA A 57 -3.89 -17.75 20.74
N LEU A 58 -4.81 -18.55 21.28
CA LEU A 58 -5.81 -18.10 22.28
C LEU A 58 -5.24 -17.65 23.64
N ARG A 59 -4.00 -18.03 23.98
CA ARG A 59 -3.37 -17.74 25.28
C ARG A 59 -1.96 -17.16 25.13
N GLN A 60 -1.67 -16.62 23.96
CA GLN A 60 -0.43 -15.91 23.71
C GLN A 60 -0.74 -14.42 23.59
N PRO A 61 0.12 -13.53 24.11
CA PRO A 61 0.02 -12.11 23.83
C PRO A 61 0.00 -11.87 22.31
N PRO A 62 -0.85 -10.96 21.80
CA PRO A 62 -0.84 -10.63 20.39
C PRO A 62 0.51 -9.99 20.02
N LEU A 63 0.86 -10.08 18.73
CA LEU A 63 1.88 -9.22 18.16
C LEU A 63 1.22 -8.00 17.55
N VAL A 64 1.82 -6.83 17.69
CA VAL A 64 1.38 -5.62 17.00
C VAL A 64 2.50 -5.20 16.06
N SER A 65 2.17 -5.09 14.78
CA SER A 65 3.05 -4.55 13.76
C SER A 65 2.59 -3.17 13.34
N ASP A 66 3.53 -2.36 12.86
CA ASP A 66 3.21 -1.06 12.25
C ASP A 66 2.32 -1.24 11.03
N MET A 67 2.60 -2.25 10.19
CA MET A 67 1.73 -2.60 9.08
C MET A 67 1.70 -4.11 8.83
N MET A 68 0.54 -4.60 8.39
CA MET A 68 0.38 -5.96 7.88
C MET A 68 -0.42 -5.97 6.58
N LEU A 69 0.00 -6.83 5.66
CA LEU A 69 -0.70 -7.12 4.41
C LEU A 69 -1.05 -8.59 4.36
N ALA A 70 -2.35 -8.90 4.36
CA ALA A 70 -2.87 -10.23 4.11
C ALA A 70 -3.43 -10.33 2.68
N LEU A 71 -3.18 -11.44 2.01
CA LEU A 71 -3.67 -11.70 0.66
C LEU A 71 -4.65 -12.86 0.66
N ASP A 72 -5.69 -12.77 -0.16
CA ASP A 72 -6.68 -13.81 -0.33
C ASP A 72 -7.20 -14.34 1.01
N VAL A 73 -7.88 -13.50 1.78
CA VAL A 73 -8.42 -13.84 3.12
C VAL A 73 -9.93 -13.63 3.17
N PRO A 74 -10.66 -14.31 4.07
CA PRO A 74 -12.11 -14.10 4.24
C PRO A 74 -12.50 -12.62 4.35
N GLY A 75 -11.66 -11.81 5.00
CA GLY A 75 -11.84 -10.36 5.07
C GLY A 75 -12.37 -9.90 6.42
N LEU A 76 -12.74 -8.62 6.49
CA LEU A 76 -13.38 -8.06 7.68
C LEU A 76 -14.84 -8.53 7.74
N GLY A 77 -15.28 -8.99 8.91
CA GLY A 77 -16.70 -9.17 9.16
C GLY A 77 -17.46 -7.83 9.06
N PRO A 78 -18.76 -7.85 8.76
CA PRO A 78 -19.54 -6.64 8.48
C PRO A 78 -19.75 -5.72 9.69
N ASP A 79 -19.43 -6.18 10.91
CA ASP A 79 -19.74 -5.48 12.15
C ASP A 79 -18.51 -5.36 13.06
N LEU A 80 -17.85 -4.20 13.01
CA LEU A 80 -16.67 -3.89 13.82
C LEU A 80 -16.98 -3.70 15.32
N SER A 81 -18.26 -3.62 15.70
CA SER A 81 -18.62 -3.61 17.12
C SER A 81 -18.35 -4.97 17.79
N GLN A 82 -18.28 -6.05 17.02
CA GLN A 82 -17.97 -7.38 17.53
C GLN A 82 -16.47 -7.57 17.72
N LYS A 83 -16.07 -8.05 18.89
CA LYS A 83 -14.64 -8.26 19.25
C LYS A 83 -13.88 -9.09 18.20
N VAL A 84 -14.53 -10.07 17.60
CA VAL A 84 -13.95 -10.95 16.56
C VAL A 84 -13.52 -10.21 15.29
N ASN A 85 -14.03 -8.99 15.06
CA ASN A 85 -13.72 -8.17 13.89
C ASN A 85 -12.81 -6.96 14.22
N ARG A 86 -12.33 -6.82 15.46
CA ARG A 86 -11.51 -5.68 15.90
C ARG A 86 -10.00 -5.89 15.75
N SER A 87 -9.57 -7.09 15.41
CA SER A 87 -8.16 -7.46 15.32
C SER A 87 -7.97 -8.55 14.27
N TYR A 88 -6.72 -8.83 13.90
CA TYR A 88 -6.42 -9.92 12.97
C TYR A 88 -6.33 -11.24 13.74
N PHE A 89 -7.40 -12.03 13.69
CA PHE A 89 -7.43 -13.37 14.28
C PHE A 89 -7.17 -14.41 13.20
N ILE A 90 -6.07 -15.15 13.32
CA ILE A 90 -5.68 -16.15 12.29
C ILE A 90 -6.80 -17.18 12.07
N TRP A 91 -7.50 -17.60 13.12
CA TRP A 91 -8.61 -18.57 13.02
C TRP A 91 -9.90 -17.99 12.40
N VAL A 92 -10.06 -16.67 12.35
CA VAL A 92 -11.16 -16.02 11.61
C VAL A 92 -10.80 -15.88 10.14
N GLN A 93 -9.50 -15.79 9.84
CA GLN A 93 -8.97 -15.69 8.48
C GLN A 93 -8.59 -17.07 7.90
N ASP A 94 -9.33 -18.12 8.26
CA ASP A 94 -9.13 -19.50 7.80
C ASP A 94 -7.71 -20.06 7.97
N GLY A 95 -7.06 -19.68 9.08
CA GLY A 95 -5.70 -20.13 9.38
C GLY A 95 -4.62 -19.38 8.60
N LYS A 96 -4.97 -18.36 7.79
CA LYS A 96 -4.01 -17.63 6.96
C LYS A 96 -3.32 -16.53 7.79
N PRO A 97 -1.99 -16.60 8.01
CA PRO A 97 -1.24 -15.48 8.57
C PRO A 97 -1.15 -14.33 7.55
N PRO A 98 -0.87 -13.09 8.00
CA PRO A 98 -0.51 -12.02 7.08
C PRO A 98 0.65 -12.44 6.18
N THR A 99 0.60 -12.03 4.92
CA THR A 99 1.65 -12.32 3.94
C THR A 99 2.87 -11.44 4.17
N VAL A 100 2.67 -10.17 4.51
CA VAL A 100 3.74 -9.22 4.85
C VAL A 100 3.47 -8.62 6.22
N VAL A 101 4.53 -8.50 7.01
CA VAL A 101 4.56 -7.63 8.20
C VAL A 101 5.71 -6.65 8.04
N VAL A 102 5.44 -5.37 8.34
CA VAL A 102 6.43 -4.30 8.38
C VAL A 102 6.50 -3.75 9.80
N GLU A 103 7.73 -3.57 10.29
CA GLU A 103 8.05 -2.91 11.55
C GLU A 103 8.94 -1.69 11.25
N VAL A 104 8.60 -0.55 11.83
CA VAL A 104 9.26 0.74 11.69
C VAL A 104 10.02 1.02 12.98
N VAL A 105 11.34 0.96 12.90
CA VAL A 105 12.22 1.15 14.06
C VAL A 105 12.18 2.61 14.51
N SER A 106 11.65 2.83 15.71
CA SER A 106 11.59 4.13 16.36
C SER A 106 12.56 4.26 17.54
N ASN A 107 12.99 3.14 18.12
CA ASN A 107 13.93 3.05 19.24
C ASN A 107 14.66 1.68 19.24
N ARG A 108 15.30 1.30 20.35
CA ARG A 108 16.05 0.03 20.50
C ARG A 108 15.33 -1.04 21.35
N GLU A 109 14.10 -0.78 21.78
CA GLU A 109 13.40 -1.55 22.83
C GLU A 109 12.33 -2.50 22.29
N GLY A 110 11.98 -2.44 21.00
CA GLY A 110 10.87 -3.22 20.41
C GLY A 110 11.21 -4.66 19.99
N GLY A 111 12.49 -5.02 19.94
CA GLY A 111 12.95 -6.39 19.63
C GLY A 111 12.60 -6.85 18.21
N GLU A 112 12.50 -5.90 17.27
CA GLU A 112 12.12 -6.08 15.87
C GLU A 112 13.08 -7.06 15.17
N ASP A 113 14.37 -7.01 15.46
CA ASP A 113 15.39 -7.85 14.83
C ASP A 113 15.72 -9.13 15.61
N SER A 114 14.97 -9.44 16.67
CA SER A 114 15.26 -10.58 17.55
C SER A 114 14.01 -11.39 17.93
N LEU A 115 13.20 -10.92 18.89
CA LEU A 115 12.04 -11.66 19.38
C LEU A 115 10.91 -11.68 18.37
N LYS A 116 10.54 -10.51 17.82
CA LYS A 116 9.44 -10.40 16.84
C LYS A 116 9.77 -11.19 15.58
N LEU A 117 11.01 -11.06 15.07
CA LEU A 117 11.49 -11.82 13.91
C LEU A 117 11.29 -13.33 14.07
N ARG A 118 11.66 -13.91 15.22
CA ARG A 118 11.45 -15.36 15.47
C ARG A 118 9.97 -15.71 15.56
N LYS A 119 9.17 -14.93 16.28
CA LYS A 119 7.74 -15.21 16.44
C LYS A 119 6.98 -15.14 15.11
N TYR A 120 7.24 -14.14 14.26
CA TYR A 120 6.60 -14.06 12.94
C TYR A 120 6.99 -15.24 12.03
N ALA A 121 8.22 -15.74 12.15
CA ALA A 121 8.64 -16.95 11.45
C ALA A 121 7.88 -18.20 11.94
N GLU A 122 7.70 -18.35 13.26
CA GLU A 122 6.93 -19.44 13.87
C GLU A 122 5.44 -19.39 13.46
N ILE A 123 4.88 -18.19 13.32
CA ILE A 123 3.51 -17.95 12.85
C ILE A 123 3.35 -18.26 11.35
N GLY A 124 4.45 -18.24 10.59
CA GLY A 124 4.45 -18.50 9.15
C GLY A 124 4.21 -17.27 8.28
N VAL A 125 4.46 -16.06 8.80
CA VAL A 125 4.39 -14.83 7.99
C VAL A 125 5.44 -14.90 6.88
N ARG A 126 5.01 -14.75 5.62
CA ARG A 126 5.86 -15.00 4.45
C ARG A 126 7.01 -14.00 4.34
N TYR A 127 6.74 -12.72 4.56
CA TYR A 127 7.72 -11.65 4.50
C TYR A 127 7.71 -10.82 5.77
N TYR A 128 8.88 -10.60 6.34
CA TYR A 128 9.09 -9.74 7.49
C TYR A 128 10.05 -8.61 7.12
N VAL A 129 9.61 -7.38 7.29
CA VAL A 129 10.33 -6.19 6.83
C VAL A 129 10.65 -5.32 8.04
N ILE A 130 11.91 -4.92 8.16
CA ILE A 130 12.36 -3.94 9.13
C ILE A 130 12.80 -2.69 8.38
N PHE A 131 12.12 -1.58 8.64
CA PHE A 131 12.50 -0.25 8.18
C PHE A 131 13.12 0.53 9.33
N ASP A 132 14.41 0.81 9.22
CA ASP A 132 15.22 1.50 10.23
C ASP A 132 15.75 2.84 9.68
N PRO A 133 14.90 3.89 9.62
CA PRO A 133 15.25 5.16 8.98
C PRO A 133 16.47 5.83 9.62
N TRP A 134 16.69 5.61 10.92
CA TRP A 134 17.79 6.20 11.70
C TRP A 134 18.91 5.24 12.03
N ARG A 135 18.88 4.00 11.51
CA ARG A 135 19.91 2.97 11.73
C ARG A 135 20.18 2.69 13.21
N LEU A 136 19.11 2.63 14.00
CA LEU A 136 19.19 2.42 15.45
C LEU A 136 19.56 0.98 15.82
N LEU A 137 19.09 0.01 15.02
CA LEU A 137 19.34 -1.43 15.20
C LEU A 137 20.42 -1.95 14.25
N SER A 138 20.54 -1.39 13.03
CA SER A 138 21.49 -1.86 12.03
C SER A 138 21.97 -0.73 11.10
N GLU A 139 23.16 -0.89 10.52
CA GLU A 139 23.69 0.00 9.47
C GLU A 139 22.84 0.04 8.19
N ARG A 140 21.94 -0.94 8.00
CA ARG A 140 21.04 -1.01 6.85
C ARG A 140 19.68 -0.44 7.19
N THR A 141 19.24 0.54 6.39
CA THR A 141 17.93 1.19 6.53
C THR A 141 16.75 0.27 6.21
N LEU A 142 16.92 -0.70 5.31
CA LEU A 142 15.86 -1.63 4.95
C LEU A 142 16.41 -3.06 4.99
N ARG A 143 15.73 -3.93 5.74
CA ARG A 143 16.00 -5.36 5.80
C ARG A 143 14.71 -6.10 5.48
N ILE A 144 14.76 -6.99 4.51
CA ILE A 144 13.62 -7.78 4.07
C ILE A 144 13.97 -9.23 4.27
N TYR A 145 13.12 -9.96 4.98
CA TYR A 145 13.28 -11.36 5.28
C TYR A 145 12.16 -12.16 4.63
N GLN A 146 12.53 -13.25 3.97
CA GLN A 146 11.59 -14.21 3.39
C GLN A 146 11.64 -15.52 4.17
N LEU A 147 10.48 -16.07 4.50
CA LEU A 147 10.41 -17.34 5.21
C LEU A 147 10.89 -18.48 4.29
N ALA A 148 11.92 -19.20 4.73
CA ALA A 148 12.55 -20.28 3.95
C ALA A 148 11.69 -21.56 3.89
N GLY A 149 10.79 -21.71 4.86
CA GLY A 149 9.95 -22.89 5.04
C GLY A 149 9.57 -23.05 6.51
N ALA A 150 8.54 -23.86 6.78
CA ALA A 150 8.11 -24.13 8.15
C ALA A 150 9.27 -24.73 8.96
N GLY A 151 9.63 -24.08 10.08
CA GLY A 151 10.71 -24.51 10.97
C GLY A 151 12.13 -24.15 10.51
N GLN A 152 12.32 -23.55 9.33
CA GLN A 152 13.64 -23.11 8.84
C GLN A 152 13.95 -21.64 9.14
N GLY A 153 12.95 -20.87 9.57
CA GLY A 153 13.11 -19.46 9.89
C GLY A 153 13.25 -18.57 8.66
N TYR A 154 13.72 -17.35 8.91
CA TYR A 154 13.86 -16.31 7.89
C TYR A 154 15.25 -16.32 7.24
N ILE A 155 15.28 -16.10 5.94
CA ILE A 155 16.48 -15.74 5.18
C ILE A 155 16.33 -14.30 4.73
N GLU A 156 17.39 -13.51 4.90
CA GLU A 156 17.39 -12.15 4.40
C GLU A 156 17.45 -12.16 2.86
N GLN A 157 16.49 -11.48 2.24
CA GLN A 157 16.38 -11.37 0.80
C GLN A 157 17.21 -10.18 0.29
N ILE A 158 17.89 -10.39 -0.84
CA ILE A 158 18.54 -9.31 -1.58
C ILE A 158 17.55 -8.76 -2.60
N GLY A 159 17.24 -7.47 -2.52
CA GLY A 159 16.31 -6.79 -3.42
C GLY A 159 14.90 -6.61 -2.82
N GLY A 160 14.16 -5.65 -3.37
CA GLY A 160 12.92 -5.14 -2.77
C GLY A 160 11.63 -5.85 -3.22
N ILE A 161 11.68 -6.78 -4.17
CA ILE A 161 10.48 -7.40 -4.77
C ILE A 161 9.96 -8.53 -3.87
N LEU A 162 8.69 -8.49 -3.52
CA LEU A 162 7.98 -9.53 -2.78
C LEU A 162 7.14 -10.35 -3.78
N ASP A 163 7.74 -11.38 -4.37
CA ASP A 163 7.13 -12.12 -5.49
C ASP A 163 5.74 -12.68 -5.21
N ALA A 164 5.48 -13.15 -3.99
CA ALA A 164 4.16 -13.69 -3.63
C ALA A 164 3.08 -12.60 -3.53
N VAL A 165 3.47 -11.33 -3.43
CA VAL A 165 2.58 -10.17 -3.42
C VAL A 165 2.45 -9.55 -4.82
N GLY A 166 3.52 -9.63 -5.62
CA GLY A 166 3.62 -8.91 -6.89
C GLY A 166 3.92 -7.42 -6.74
N LEU A 167 4.38 -7.01 -5.55
CA LEU A 167 4.82 -5.65 -5.24
C LEU A 167 6.28 -5.65 -4.81
N GLY A 168 6.93 -4.50 -4.96
CA GLY A 168 8.20 -4.19 -4.35
C GLY A 168 8.07 -3.20 -3.19
N LEU A 169 9.16 -3.04 -2.45
CA LEU A 169 9.37 -2.01 -1.46
C LEU A 169 10.56 -1.15 -1.85
N SER A 170 10.38 0.17 -1.76
CA SER A 170 11.37 1.15 -2.20
C SER A 170 11.54 2.25 -1.17
N LEU A 171 12.80 2.62 -0.95
CA LEU A 171 13.14 3.79 -0.15
C LEU A 171 13.02 5.05 -1.02
N TRP A 172 12.30 6.05 -0.53
CA TRP A 172 12.05 7.30 -1.24
C TRP A 172 12.24 8.48 -0.30
N GLN A 173 13.11 9.41 -0.69
CA GLN A 173 13.26 10.69 0.01
C GLN A 173 12.30 11.70 -0.60
N GLY A 174 11.47 12.32 0.22
CA GLY A 174 10.63 13.44 -0.19
C GLY A 174 9.54 13.77 0.81
N GLU A 175 8.61 14.62 0.38
CA GLU A 175 7.55 15.15 1.24
C GLU A 175 6.30 14.24 1.23
N TYR A 176 5.86 13.82 2.42
CA TYR A 176 4.56 13.18 2.63
C TYR A 176 3.83 13.85 3.79
N GLU A 177 2.59 14.29 3.54
CA GLU A 177 1.76 15.02 4.51
C GLU A 177 2.52 16.16 5.23
N GLY A 178 3.26 16.97 4.47
CA GLY A 178 4.00 18.13 4.97
C GLY A 178 5.31 17.80 5.70
N ALA A 179 5.78 16.55 5.66
CA ALA A 179 7.04 16.14 6.25
C ALA A 179 8.00 15.60 5.19
N ASP A 180 9.15 16.25 5.02
CA ASP A 180 10.26 15.72 4.22
C ASP A 180 11.06 14.71 5.05
N ALA A 181 11.09 13.46 4.60
CA ALA A 181 11.82 12.38 5.27
C ALA A 181 12.18 11.27 4.28
N LEU A 182 12.95 10.30 4.78
CA LEU A 182 13.12 9.02 4.12
C LEU A 182 11.91 8.14 4.44
N TRP A 183 11.20 7.72 3.41
CA TRP A 183 10.00 6.90 3.52
C TRP A 183 10.19 5.53 2.88
N LEU A 184 9.53 4.52 3.43
CA LEU A 184 9.31 3.24 2.77
C LEU A 184 7.99 3.29 1.99
N ARG A 185 8.01 2.90 0.72
CA ARG A 185 6.83 2.92 -0.15
C ARG A 185 6.71 1.62 -0.93
N TRP A 186 5.47 1.24 -1.23
CA TRP A 186 5.17 0.19 -2.19
C TRP A 186 5.58 0.64 -3.60
N SER A 187 6.12 -0.29 -4.38
CA SER A 187 6.39 -0.14 -5.79
C SER A 187 5.81 -1.31 -6.59
N ASP A 188 5.59 -1.11 -7.88
CA ASP A 188 5.25 -2.19 -8.80
C ASP A 188 6.49 -3.06 -9.12
N ARG A 189 6.30 -4.11 -9.93
CA ARG A 189 7.39 -5.00 -10.37
C ARG A 189 8.48 -4.29 -11.19
N ASN A 190 8.20 -3.10 -11.72
CA ASN A 190 9.16 -2.28 -12.46
C ASN A 190 9.88 -1.26 -11.56
N GLY A 191 9.60 -1.26 -10.26
CA GLY A 191 10.15 -0.32 -9.29
C GLY A 191 9.48 1.06 -9.32
N ARG A 192 8.35 1.23 -10.01
CA ARG A 192 7.58 2.47 -9.98
C ARG A 192 6.76 2.52 -8.70
N LEU A 193 6.84 3.63 -7.97
CA LEU A 193 6.07 3.81 -6.73
C LEU A 193 4.57 3.70 -7.00
N ILE A 194 3.87 2.97 -6.12
CA ILE A 194 2.42 2.97 -6.07
C ILE A 194 1.99 4.36 -5.56
N PRO A 195 1.20 5.12 -6.34
CA PRO A 195 0.88 6.48 -5.98
C PRO A 195 -0.05 6.51 -4.75
N THR A 196 0.10 7.52 -3.91
CA THR A 196 -0.92 7.86 -2.91
C THR A 196 -2.18 8.34 -3.60
N GLY A 197 -3.32 8.33 -2.91
CA GLY A 197 -4.56 8.88 -3.45
C GLY A 197 -4.44 10.36 -3.81
N ALA A 198 -3.64 11.13 -3.05
CA ALA A 198 -3.35 12.52 -3.36
C ALA A 198 -2.53 12.67 -4.65
N GLU A 199 -1.48 11.85 -4.83
CA GLU A 199 -0.69 11.84 -6.06
C GLU A 199 -1.50 11.38 -7.27
N GLN A 200 -2.41 10.42 -7.08
CA GLN A 200 -3.30 9.93 -8.13
C GLN A 200 -4.33 11.00 -8.55
N ALA A 201 -4.97 11.65 -7.57
CA ALA A 201 -5.92 12.74 -7.83
C ALA A 201 -5.24 13.93 -8.55
N GLU A 202 -4.00 14.25 -8.19
CA GLU A 202 -3.19 15.26 -8.88
C GLU A 202 -2.94 14.87 -10.34
N GLN A 203 -2.54 13.63 -10.60
CA GLN A 203 -2.32 13.13 -11.97
C GLN A 203 -3.60 13.18 -12.81
N GLU A 204 -4.74 12.82 -12.23
CA GLU A 204 -6.03 12.87 -12.90
C GLU A 204 -6.47 14.30 -13.20
N ARG A 205 -6.26 15.24 -12.26
CA ARG A 205 -6.54 16.66 -12.48
C ARG A 205 -5.72 17.22 -13.65
N GLN A 206 -4.42 16.95 -13.68
CA GLN A 206 -3.53 17.39 -14.76
C GLN A 206 -3.95 16.81 -16.13
N ARG A 207 -4.38 15.54 -16.16
CA ARG A 207 -4.90 14.92 -17.40
C ARG A 207 -6.18 15.58 -17.87
N ALA A 208 -7.12 15.84 -16.97
CA ALA A 208 -8.38 16.49 -17.30
C ALA A 208 -8.17 17.93 -17.81
N GLU A 209 -7.26 18.68 -17.19
CA GLU A 209 -6.87 20.02 -17.64
C GLU A 209 -6.25 19.98 -19.04
N GLN A 210 -5.33 19.03 -19.28
CA GLN A 210 -4.70 18.87 -20.60
C GLN A 210 -5.72 18.46 -21.68
N GLU A 211 -6.65 17.57 -21.38
CA GLU A 211 -7.70 17.16 -22.31
C GLU A 211 -8.66 18.30 -22.62
N SER A 212 -9.08 19.06 -21.61
CA SER A 212 -9.91 20.26 -21.79
C SER A 212 -9.22 21.29 -22.68
N GLN A 213 -7.93 21.53 -22.47
CA GLN A 213 -7.16 22.43 -23.33
C GLN A 213 -7.11 21.94 -24.79
N ARG A 214 -6.89 20.64 -25.00
CA ARG A 214 -6.88 20.04 -26.36
C ARG A 214 -8.25 20.14 -27.04
N ALA A 215 -9.33 19.91 -26.30
CA ALA A 215 -10.70 20.02 -26.81
C ALA A 215 -11.02 21.46 -27.23
N ASN A 216 -10.71 22.44 -26.38
CA ASN A 216 -10.91 23.87 -26.67
C ASN A 216 -10.14 24.31 -27.92
N GLU A 217 -8.88 23.87 -28.07
CA GLU A 217 -8.10 24.18 -29.27
C GLU A 217 -8.67 23.53 -30.54
N ALA A 218 -9.15 22.28 -30.43
CA ALA A 218 -9.76 21.57 -31.54
C ALA A 218 -11.06 22.25 -31.99
N GLU A 219 -11.90 22.68 -31.04
CA GLU A 219 -13.12 23.44 -31.31
C GLU A 219 -12.81 24.76 -32.01
N GLN A 220 -11.88 25.56 -31.49
CA GLN A 220 -11.47 26.81 -32.13
C GLN A 220 -10.89 26.58 -33.54
N ARG A 221 -10.16 25.48 -33.77
CA ARG A 221 -9.67 25.11 -35.11
C ARG A 221 -10.84 24.74 -36.03
N ALA A 222 -11.80 23.96 -35.56
CA ALA A 222 -12.98 23.56 -36.32
C ALA A 222 -13.83 24.78 -36.71
N GLU A 223 -14.05 25.71 -35.77
CA GLU A 223 -14.76 26.97 -36.04
C GLU A 223 -14.04 27.81 -37.10
N ARG A 224 -12.72 28.00 -36.97
CA ARG A 224 -11.91 28.75 -37.97
C ARG A 224 -11.96 28.12 -39.35
N LEU A 225 -11.97 26.79 -39.44
CA LEU A 225 -12.10 26.08 -40.71
C LEU A 225 -13.52 26.21 -41.28
N ALA A 226 -14.55 26.10 -40.43
CA ALA A 226 -15.95 26.27 -40.83
C ALA A 226 -16.22 27.69 -41.36
N VAL A 227 -15.65 28.72 -40.73
CA VAL A 227 -15.72 30.10 -41.23
C VAL A 227 -15.05 30.21 -42.61
N ARG A 228 -13.82 29.73 -42.77
CA ARG A 228 -13.11 29.75 -44.07
C ARG A 228 -13.85 29.01 -45.18
N LEU A 229 -14.44 27.85 -44.88
CA LEU A 229 -15.24 27.09 -45.85
C LEU A 229 -16.50 27.86 -46.27
N ARG A 230 -17.20 28.51 -45.34
CA ARG A 230 -18.36 29.36 -45.66
C ARG A 230 -18.00 30.52 -46.58
N GLU A 231 -16.86 31.18 -46.33
CA GLU A 231 -16.37 32.26 -47.18
C GLU A 231 -16.06 31.76 -48.61
N GLN A 232 -15.38 30.62 -48.76
CA GLN A 232 -15.05 30.03 -50.06
C GLN A 232 -16.30 29.60 -50.85
N VAL A 233 -17.28 28.98 -50.21
CA VAL A 233 -18.54 28.56 -50.85
C VAL A 233 -19.40 29.78 -51.23
N GLY A 234 -19.38 30.84 -50.42
CA GLY A 234 -20.05 32.10 -50.70
C GLY A 234 -19.50 32.80 -51.95
N LEU A 235 -18.18 32.85 -52.10
CA LEU A 235 -17.50 33.45 -53.27
C LEU A 235 -17.71 32.64 -54.56
N GLY A 236 -17.77 31.31 -54.47
CA GLY A 236 -18.01 30.43 -55.62
C GLY A 236 -19.42 30.57 -56.24
N ARG A 237 -20.43 30.92 -55.45
CA ARG A 237 -21.81 31.13 -55.94
C ARG A 237 -22.02 32.47 -56.66
N THR A 238 -21.19 33.47 -56.38
CA THR A 238 -21.28 34.79 -57.02
C THR A 238 -20.63 34.81 -58.40
N SER A 239 -19.66 33.92 -58.65
CA SER A 239 -18.96 33.82 -59.96
C SER A 239 -19.72 33.04 -61.05
N LEU A 240 -20.85 32.39 -60.73
CA LEU A 240 -21.65 31.57 -61.67
C LEU A 240 -22.87 32.31 -62.26
N LYS A 241 -22.96 33.63 -62.08
CA LYS A 241 -24.08 34.47 -62.56
C LYS A 241 -23.73 35.45 -63.70
N LEU A 242 -22.61 35.25 -64.39
CA LEU A 242 -22.25 36.01 -65.60
C LEU A 242 -22.38 35.15 -66.85
#